data_AF-A0A6A8Q7F8-F1
#
_entry.id   AF-A0A6A8Q7F8-F1
#
_cell.length_a   1.000
_cell.length_b   1.000
_cell.length_c   1.000
_cell.angle_alpha   90.00
_cell.angle_beta   90.00
_cell.angle_gamma   90.00
#
_symmetry.space_group_name_H-M   'P 1'
#
loop_
_entity.id
_entity.type
_entity.pdbx_description
1 polymer ?
#
loop_
_entity_poly.entity_id
_entity_poly.type
_entity_poly.pdbx_seq_one_letter_code
_entity_poly.pdbx_strand_id
1 'polypeptide(L)'
;MQQFFVEEEYHDRLLKLLQRNSTSLSLVDGYAKHLTNKYPDEILNSYKDGITNYATQTGRKIYNEIATYLKMKKIKGGEEKIHLIIRDFHRHYNNRPAMMEVLNRHFPGHWERG
;
A
#
# COMPACT_ATOMS: atom_id res chain seq x y z
N MET A 1 13.87 -0.16 31.94
CA MET A 1 14.60 -0.67 30.75
C MET A 1 13.94 -1.92 30.12
N GLN A 2 13.28 -2.79 30.89
CA GLN A 2 12.69 -4.04 30.36
C GLN A 2 11.42 -3.87 29.48
N GLN A 3 10.54 -2.92 29.79
CA GLN A 3 9.27 -2.76 29.08
C GLN A 3 9.43 -2.33 27.61
N PHE A 4 10.38 -1.43 27.34
CA PHE A 4 10.70 -0.97 25.98
C PHE A 4 11.25 -2.11 25.11
N PHE A 5 12.07 -2.98 25.68
CA PHE A 5 12.67 -4.11 24.96
C PHE A 5 11.64 -5.17 24.54
N VAL A 6 10.65 -5.44 25.40
CA VAL A 6 9.54 -6.36 25.09
C VAL A 6 8.65 -5.80 23.98
N GLU A 7 8.38 -4.49 23.99
CA GLU A 7 7.61 -3.81 22.95
C GLU A 7 8.34 -3.81 21.60
N GLU A 8 9.65 -3.55 21.60
CA GLU A 8 10.50 -3.61 20.42
C GLU A 8 10.48 -5.01 19.78
N GLU A 9 10.71 -6.06 20.57
CA GLU A 9 10.71 -7.44 20.09
C GLU A 9 9.33 -7.88 19.57
N TYR A 10 8.25 -7.39 20.19
CA TYR A 10 6.90 -7.66 19.74
C TYR A 10 6.63 -7.04 18.36
N HIS A 11 6.99 -5.77 18.15
CA HIS A 11 6.84 -5.10 16.85
C HIS A 11 7.64 -5.80 15.74
N ASP A 12 8.84 -6.28 16.03
CA ASP A 12 9.68 -7.00 15.06
C ASP A 12 9.07 -8.33 14.64
N ARG A 13 8.47 -9.06 15.59
CA ARG A 13 7.76 -10.31 15.31
C ARG A 13 6.52 -10.05 14.46
N LEU A 14 5.75 -8.99 14.75
CA LEU A 14 4.60 -8.60 13.94
C LEU A 14 5.01 -8.23 12.51
N LEU A 15 6.10 -7.49 12.34
CA LEU A 15 6.62 -7.14 11.02
C LEU A 15 7.01 -8.39 10.21
N LYS A 16 7.72 -9.35 10.83
CA LYS A 16 8.08 -10.62 10.18
C LYS A 16 6.85 -11.43 9.75
N LEU A 17 5.79 -11.45 10.58
CA LEU A 17 4.54 -12.12 10.23
C LEU A 17 3.84 -11.43 9.04
N LEU A 18 3.84 -10.09 9.03
CA LEU A 18 3.30 -9.31 7.92
C LEU A 18 4.06 -9.56 6.62
N GLN A 19 5.40 -9.52 6.64
CA GLN A 19 6.23 -9.73 5.45
C GLN A 19 6.02 -11.11 4.81
N ARG A 20 5.68 -12.13 5.61
CA ARG A 20 5.32 -13.47 5.10
C ARG A 20 3.94 -13.52 4.44
N ASN A 21 3.09 -12.53 4.67
CA ASN A 21 1.69 -12.49 4.24
C ASN A 21 1.32 -11.14 3.60
N SER A 22 2.28 -10.43 3.01
CA SER A 22 2.13 -9.05 2.49
C SER A 22 1.13 -8.95 1.33
N THR A 23 0.75 -10.07 0.73
CA THR A 23 -0.29 -10.15 -0.31
C THR A 23 -1.70 -9.91 0.22
N SER A 24 -1.93 -10.07 1.53
CA SER A 24 -3.24 -9.85 2.15
C SER A 24 -3.39 -8.40 2.65
N LEU A 25 -4.08 -7.56 1.87
CA LEU A 25 -4.28 -6.15 2.19
C LEU A 25 -5.04 -5.91 3.51
N SER A 26 -5.91 -6.84 3.92
CA SER A 26 -6.59 -6.77 5.21
C SER A 26 -5.64 -6.96 6.39
N LEU A 27 -4.64 -7.83 6.24
CA LEU A 27 -3.59 -8.00 7.25
C LEU A 27 -2.71 -6.75 7.30
N VAL A 28 -2.27 -6.24 6.15
CA VAL A 28 -1.46 -5.00 6.10
C VAL A 28 -2.18 -3.87 6.85
N ASP A 29 -3.49 -3.68 6.61
CA ASP A 29 -4.28 -2.63 7.28
C ASP A 29 -4.41 -2.85 8.80
N GLY A 30 -4.54 -4.10 9.23
CA GLY A 30 -4.55 -4.46 10.65
C GLY A 30 -3.24 -4.12 11.35
N TYR A 31 -2.10 -4.47 10.74
CA TYR A 31 -0.78 -4.26 11.33
C TYR A 31 -0.27 -2.81 11.20
N ALA A 32 -0.70 -2.08 10.16
CA ALA A 32 -0.30 -0.69 9.94
C ALA A 32 -0.58 0.19 11.18
N LYS A 33 -1.69 -0.05 11.88
CA LYS A 33 -2.08 0.70 13.09
C LYS A 33 -1.04 0.63 14.22
N HIS A 34 -0.25 -0.44 14.27
CA HIS A 34 0.74 -0.69 15.31
C HIS A 34 2.17 -0.40 14.84
N LEU A 35 2.45 -0.64 13.55
CA LEU A 35 3.81 -0.64 13.04
C LEU A 35 4.19 0.64 12.30
N THR A 36 3.24 1.46 11.85
CA THR A 36 3.53 2.66 11.04
C THR A 36 4.49 3.65 11.73
N ASN A 37 4.44 3.75 13.06
CA ASN A 37 5.31 4.67 13.80
C ASN A 37 6.78 4.22 13.80
N LYS A 38 7.03 2.91 13.77
CA LYS A 38 8.37 2.31 13.86
C LYS A 38 8.93 1.91 12.49
N TYR A 39 8.06 1.40 11.61
CA TYR A 39 8.38 0.78 10.33
C TYR A 39 7.51 1.34 9.18
N PRO A 40 7.49 2.66 8.95
CA PRO A 40 6.62 3.25 7.93
C PRO A 40 6.93 2.75 6.52
N ASP A 41 8.20 2.61 6.17
CA ASP A 41 8.63 2.20 4.83
C ASP A 41 8.27 0.74 4.53
N GLU A 42 8.41 -0.14 5.51
CA GLU A 42 8.09 -1.56 5.40
C GLU A 42 6.58 -1.79 5.29
N ILE A 43 5.77 -0.99 6.01
CA ILE A 43 4.31 -0.98 5.84
C ILE A 43 3.94 -0.49 4.44
N LEU A 44 4.53 0.59 3.95
CA LEU A 44 4.29 1.10 2.60
C LEU A 44 4.68 0.09 1.52
N ASN A 45 5.79 -0.62 1.70
CA ASN A 45 6.20 -1.69 0.78
C ASN A 45 5.23 -2.88 0.82
N SER A 46 4.75 -3.26 2.00
CA SER A 46 3.74 -4.34 2.13
C SER A 46 2.42 -3.97 1.45
N TYR A 47 1.95 -2.72 1.60
CA TYR A 47 0.79 -2.24 0.83
C TYR A 47 1.06 -2.27 -0.67
N LYS A 48 2.24 -1.84 -1.13
CA LYS A 48 2.62 -1.89 -2.55
C LYS A 48 2.50 -3.32 -3.09
N ASP A 49 3.04 -4.30 -2.38
CA ASP A 49 3.02 -5.71 -2.80
C ASP A 49 1.58 -6.23 -2.87
N GLY A 50 0.78 -6.00 -1.82
CA GLY A 50 -0.62 -6.38 -1.77
C GLY A 50 -1.45 -5.72 -2.88
N ILE A 51 -1.27 -4.42 -3.11
CA ILE A 51 -1.97 -3.65 -4.15
C ILE A 51 -1.57 -4.16 -5.55
N THR A 52 -0.28 -4.40 -5.78
CA THR A 52 0.21 -4.89 -7.08
C THR A 52 -0.33 -6.28 -7.37
N ASN A 53 -0.33 -7.17 -6.37
CA ASN A 53 -0.94 -8.49 -6.48
C ASN A 53 -2.44 -8.39 -6.76
N TYR A 54 -3.16 -7.53 -6.04
CA TYR A 54 -4.61 -7.38 -6.21
C TYR A 54 -4.99 -6.77 -7.57
N ALA A 55 -4.16 -5.86 -8.10
CA ALA A 55 -4.33 -5.23 -9.40
C ALA A 55 -4.19 -6.19 -10.60
N THR A 56 -3.61 -7.38 -10.41
CA THR A 56 -3.56 -8.41 -11.46
C THR A 56 -4.96 -8.85 -11.87
N GLN A 57 -5.88 -8.90 -10.90
CA GLN A 57 -7.29 -9.20 -11.11
C GLN A 57 -8.01 -8.06 -11.82
N THR A 58 -9.12 -8.38 -12.51
CA THR A 58 -9.88 -7.41 -13.29
C THR A 58 -11.26 -7.16 -12.71
N GLY A 59 -11.63 -5.89 -12.56
CA GLY A 59 -13.00 -5.52 -12.22
C GLY A 59 -13.06 -4.15 -11.56
N ARG A 60 -14.11 -3.37 -11.86
CA ARG A 60 -14.28 -2.01 -11.30
C ARG A 60 -14.36 -2.03 -9.77
N LYS A 61 -14.97 -3.07 -9.17
CA LYS A 61 -14.98 -3.24 -7.70
C LYS A 61 -13.56 -3.35 -7.13
N ILE A 62 -12.72 -4.19 -7.72
CA ILE A 62 -11.32 -4.40 -7.34
C ILE A 62 -10.54 -3.09 -7.41
N TYR A 63 -10.68 -2.32 -8.49
CA TYR A 63 -9.97 -1.05 -8.64
C TYR A 63 -10.41 0.00 -7.62
N ASN A 64 -11.69 0.06 -7.26
CA ASN A 64 -12.17 0.96 -6.20
C ASN A 64 -11.62 0.57 -4.82
N GLU A 65 -11.49 -0.73 -4.55
CA GLU A 65 -10.86 -1.21 -3.32
C GLU A 65 -9.37 -0.85 -3.28
N ILE A 66 -8.64 -1.02 -4.39
CA ILE A 66 -7.25 -0.54 -4.52
C ILE A 66 -7.14 0.96 -4.22
N ALA A 67 -8.03 1.78 -4.79
CA ALA A 67 -8.05 3.22 -4.53
C ALA A 67 -8.30 3.56 -3.04
N THR A 68 -9.01 2.68 -2.33
CA THR A 68 -9.21 2.80 -0.88
C THR A 68 -7.92 2.54 -0.11
N TYR A 69 -7.17 1.49 -0.46
CA TYR A 69 -5.87 1.19 0.17
C TYR A 69 -4.78 2.23 -0.15
N LEU A 70 -4.80 2.80 -1.35
CA LEU A 70 -3.92 3.92 -1.73
C LEU A 70 -4.17 5.19 -0.88
N LYS A 71 -5.19 5.23 -0.01
CA LYS A 71 -5.32 6.32 1.00
C LYS A 71 -4.28 6.24 2.12
N MET A 72 -3.38 5.25 2.09
CA MET A 72 -2.19 5.13 2.95
C MET A 72 -1.21 6.33 2.87
N LYS A 73 -1.49 7.35 2.04
CA LYS A 73 -0.68 8.59 1.92
C LYS A 73 -0.38 9.31 3.24
N LYS A 74 -1.17 9.05 4.29
CA LYS A 74 -0.98 9.64 5.62
C LYS A 74 0.23 9.05 6.36
N ILE A 75 0.74 7.91 5.91
CA ILE A 75 1.99 7.32 6.40
C ILE A 75 3.15 8.19 5.89
N LYS A 76 4.16 8.43 6.73
CA LYS A 76 5.38 9.15 6.34
C LYS A 76 6.01 8.48 5.11
N GLY A 77 6.27 9.24 4.04
CA GLY A 77 6.76 8.72 2.75
C GLY A 77 5.68 8.12 1.84
N GLY A 78 4.41 8.11 2.28
CA GLY A 78 3.31 7.47 1.56
C GLY A 78 2.94 8.17 0.26
N GLU A 79 3.02 9.50 0.19
CA GLU A 79 2.71 10.26 -1.03
C GLU A 79 3.65 9.89 -2.19
N GLU A 80 4.95 9.86 -1.94
CA GLU A 80 5.96 9.44 -2.93
C GLU A 80 5.73 8.00 -3.38
N LYS A 81 5.43 7.10 -2.44
CA LYS A 81 5.14 5.69 -2.76
C LYS A 81 3.92 5.56 -3.67
N ILE A 82 2.86 6.33 -3.40
CA ILE A 82 1.64 6.32 -4.20
C ILE A 82 1.88 6.84 -5.61
N HIS A 83 2.67 7.91 -5.78
CA HIS A 83 3.06 8.40 -7.10
C HIS A 83 3.76 7.30 -7.91
N LEU A 84 4.71 6.58 -7.29
CA LEU A 84 5.40 5.47 -7.94
C LEU A 84 4.43 4.35 -8.36
N ILE A 85 3.51 3.94 -7.47
CA ILE A 85 2.52 2.89 -7.76
C ILE A 85 1.61 3.30 -8.91
N ILE A 86 1.03 4.50 -8.86
CA ILE A 86 0.10 4.97 -9.89
C ILE A 86 0.81 5.10 -11.24
N ARG A 87 2.02 5.64 -11.27
CA ARG A 87 2.82 5.72 -12.49
C ARG A 87 3.11 4.34 -13.07
N ASP A 88 3.47 3.37 -12.23
CA ASP A 88 3.68 1.99 -12.66
C ASP A 88 2.38 1.38 -13.23
N PHE A 89 1.23 1.66 -12.63
CA PHE A 89 -0.06 1.17 -13.12
C PHE A 89 -0.45 1.81 -14.45
N HIS A 90 -0.22 3.11 -14.62
CA HIS A 90 -0.42 3.77 -15.91
C HIS A 90 0.46 3.16 -17.01
N ARG A 91 1.71 2.82 -16.70
CA ARG A 91 2.62 2.20 -17.67
C ARG A 91 2.21 0.77 -18.03
N HIS A 92 1.85 -0.05 -17.05
CA HIS A 92 1.63 -1.50 -17.23
C HIS A 92 0.18 -1.89 -17.54
N TYR A 93 -0.79 -1.04 -17.16
CA TYR A 93 -2.22 -1.32 -17.28
C TYR A 93 -2.98 -0.25 -18.08
N ASN A 94 -2.30 0.50 -18.97
CA ASN A 94 -2.94 1.51 -19.83
C ASN A 94 -4.09 0.95 -20.70
N ASN A 95 -4.05 -0.35 -21.01
CA ASN A 95 -5.08 -1.07 -21.76
C ASN A 95 -6.32 -1.42 -20.91
N ARG A 96 -6.34 -1.09 -19.62
CA ARG A 96 -7.47 -1.31 -18.70
C ARG A 96 -8.19 0.02 -18.41
N PRO A 97 -9.11 0.48 -19.27
CA PRO A 97 -9.74 1.80 -19.15
C PRO A 97 -10.47 2.00 -17.82
N ALA A 98 -11.13 0.94 -17.30
CA ALA A 98 -11.80 1.01 -16.01
C ALA A 98 -10.83 1.22 -14.82
N MET A 99 -9.59 0.74 -14.91
CA MET A 99 -8.57 1.02 -13.88
C MET A 99 -8.14 2.47 -13.98
N MET A 100 -7.80 2.94 -15.18
CA MET A 100 -7.34 4.31 -15.41
C MET A 100 -8.39 5.33 -14.98
N GLU A 101 -9.68 5.09 -15.26
CA GLU A 101 -10.76 5.96 -14.81
C GLU A 101 -10.84 6.04 -13.28
N VAL A 102 -10.73 4.91 -12.58
CA VAL A 102 -10.76 4.88 -11.12
C VAL A 102 -9.54 5.61 -10.55
N LEU A 103 -8.34 5.37 -11.08
CA LEU A 103 -7.12 6.05 -10.63
C LEU A 103 -7.20 7.56 -10.87
N ASN A 104 -7.59 8.00 -12.07
CA ASN A 104 -7.73 9.43 -12.39
C ASN A 104 -8.79 10.14 -11.54
N ARG A 105 -9.89 9.43 -11.19
CA ARG A 105 -10.94 9.97 -10.31
C ARG A 105 -10.44 10.23 -8.90
N HIS A 106 -9.64 9.32 -8.34
CA HIS A 106 -9.19 9.40 -6.96
C HIS A 106 -7.84 10.13 -6.79
N PHE A 107 -7.02 10.15 -7.83
CA PHE A 107 -5.64 10.64 -7.82
C PHE A 107 -5.31 11.42 -9.10
N PRO A 108 -6.02 12.54 -9.38
CA PRO A 108 -5.78 13.33 -10.58
C PRO A 108 -4.34 13.87 -10.59
N GLY A 109 -3.70 13.84 -11.77
CA GLY A 109 -2.35 14.37 -12.01
C GLY A 109 -1.21 13.66 -11.27
N HIS A 110 -1.46 12.55 -10.57
CA HIS A 110 -0.41 11.83 -9.81
C HIS A 110 0.61 11.11 -10.71
N TRP A 111 0.30 10.89 -11.99
CA TRP A 111 1.21 10.27 -12.95
C TRP A 111 1.93 11.28 -13.85
N GLU A 112 1.55 12.57 -13.82
CA GLU A 112 2.12 13.65 -14.63
C GLU A 112 3.27 14.39 -13.92
N ARG A 113 3.37 14.29 -12.59
CA ARG A 113 4.49 14.84 -11.82
C ARG A 113 5.72 13.93 -11.99
N GLY A 114 6.55 14.24 -12.97
CA GLY A 114 7.84 13.60 -13.25
C GLY A 114 8.92 14.64 -13.43
#